data_AF-A0A0K1ESJ0-F1
#
_entry.id   AF-A0A0K1ESJ0-F1
#
_cell.length_a   1.000
_cell.length_b   1.000
_cell.length_c   1.000
_cell.angle_alpha   90.00
_cell.angle_beta   90.00
_cell.angle_gamma   90.00
#
_symmetry.space_group_name_H-M   'P 1'
#
loop_
_entity.id
_entity.type
_entity.pdbx_description
1 polymer ?
#
loop_
_entity_poly.entity_id
_entity_poly.type
_entity_poly.pdbx_seq_one_letter_code
_entity_poly.pdbx_strand_id
1 'polypeptide(L)'
;MGAGSAGPGVSDRADSLVLLVGCPEGLVATWRDVAERLSVTVQACEPSVLRRGFRRPPFAIVVMEDQYRAEPGIFDTLTGDGPTSLVRLESAPAESAPDAQESAQRLLAEAVLEAAQELTESNAASFPG
;
A
#
# COMPACT_ATOMS: atom_id res chain seq x y z
N MET A 1 -8.56 4.40 45.70
CA MET A 1 -9.09 5.61 45.01
C MET A 1 -7.87 6.40 44.55
N GLY A 2 -7.63 6.74 43.29
CA GLY A 2 -8.49 6.70 42.12
C GLY A 2 -7.75 6.21 40.88
N ALA A 3 -8.55 6.04 39.84
CA ALA A 3 -8.24 5.45 38.55
C ALA A 3 -7.27 6.30 37.71
N GLY A 4 -6.46 5.61 36.91
CA GLY A 4 -5.78 6.14 35.73
C GLY A 4 -5.90 5.10 34.62
N SER A 5 -7.11 4.96 34.07
CA SER A 5 -7.37 4.13 32.90
C SER A 5 -6.80 4.76 31.64
N ALA A 6 -6.19 3.91 30.81
CA ALA A 6 -6.20 3.94 29.34
C ALA A 6 -5.73 5.21 28.62
N GLY A 7 -4.53 5.13 28.07
CA GLY A 7 -4.35 5.33 26.65
C GLY A 7 -3.53 4.17 26.12
N PRO A 8 -3.98 3.35 25.15
CA PRO A 8 -3.01 2.56 24.40
C PRO A 8 -2.04 3.57 23.83
N GLY A 9 -0.74 3.38 24.10
CA GLY A 9 0.28 4.12 23.39
C GLY A 9 -0.10 4.02 21.92
N VAL A 10 -0.41 5.16 21.30
CA VAL A 10 -0.21 5.26 19.86
C VAL A 10 1.30 5.15 19.74
N SER A 11 1.79 3.92 19.75
CA SER A 11 3.04 3.61 19.12
C SER A 11 2.85 4.24 17.76
N ASP A 12 3.62 5.28 17.48
CA ASP A 12 3.95 5.70 16.14
C ASP A 12 4.72 4.52 15.50
N ARG A 13 4.07 3.34 15.44
CA ARG A 13 4.40 2.32 14.47
C ARG A 13 4.25 3.10 13.19
N ALA A 14 5.35 3.19 12.44
CA ALA A 14 5.29 3.55 11.05
C ALA A 14 4.25 2.61 10.42
N ASP A 15 3.01 3.07 10.39
CA ASP A 15 1.88 2.31 9.89
C ASP A 15 2.16 2.24 8.40
N SER A 16 2.74 1.11 7.98
CA SER A 16 3.07 0.84 6.61
C SER A 16 1.77 0.83 5.82
N LEU A 17 1.47 1.99 5.23
CA LEU A 17 0.27 2.22 4.47
C LEU A 17 0.57 1.92 3.00
N VAL A 18 -0.14 0.96 2.44
CA VAL A 18 -0.14 0.69 1.00
C VAL A 18 -1.44 1.21 0.40
N LEU A 19 -1.31 2.09 -0.59
CA LEU A 19 -2.44 2.71 -1.28
C LEU A 19 -2.69 2.03 -2.61
N LEU A 20 -3.88 1.49 -2.81
CA LEU A 20 -4.34 0.98 -4.11
C LEU A 20 -5.18 2.04 -4.82
N VAL A 21 -4.82 2.36 -6.04
CA VAL A 21 -5.41 3.46 -6.81
C VAL A 21 -6.06 2.94 -8.08
N GLY A 22 -7.39 3.08 -8.16
CA GLY A 22 -8.16 2.66 -9.33
C GLY A 22 -8.05 1.16 -9.62
N CYS A 23 -7.77 0.35 -8.59
CA CYS A 23 -7.71 -1.10 -8.71
C CYS A 23 -9.11 -1.72 -8.66
N PRO A 24 -9.35 -2.82 -9.41
CA PRO A 24 -10.63 -3.53 -9.37
C PRO A 24 -10.86 -4.18 -8.00
N GLU A 25 -12.13 -4.41 -7.65
CA GLU A 25 -12.53 -4.93 -6.33
C GLU A 25 -11.86 -6.27 -5.98
N GLY A 26 -11.71 -7.17 -6.97
CA GLY A 26 -11.05 -8.46 -6.77
C GLY A 26 -9.58 -8.31 -6.37
N LEU A 27 -8.88 -7.36 -6.98
CA LEU A 27 -7.49 -7.08 -6.66
C LEU A 27 -7.36 -6.43 -5.28
N VAL A 28 -8.25 -5.50 -4.95
CA VAL A 28 -8.31 -4.88 -3.62
C VAL A 28 -8.59 -5.93 -2.55
N ALA A 29 -9.47 -6.90 -2.80
CA ALA A 29 -9.75 -7.99 -1.89
C ALA A 29 -8.51 -8.87 -1.64
N THR A 30 -7.78 -9.25 -2.69
CA THR A 30 -6.53 -10.01 -2.58
C THR A 30 -5.49 -9.28 -1.75
N TRP A 31 -5.28 -7.98 -2.02
CA TRP A 31 -4.30 -7.18 -1.26
C TRP A 31 -4.72 -7.00 0.20
N ARG A 32 -6.01 -6.82 0.47
CA ARG A 32 -6.51 -6.73 1.85
C ARG A 32 -6.35 -8.04 2.62
N ASP A 33 -6.64 -9.17 1.99
CA ASP A 33 -6.48 -10.50 2.61
C ASP A 33 -5.03 -10.72 3.04
N VAL A 34 -4.08 -10.46 2.14
CA VAL A 34 -2.65 -10.59 2.44
C VAL A 34 -2.21 -9.58 3.51
N ALA A 35 -2.71 -8.35 3.45
CA ALA A 35 -2.35 -7.31 4.40
C ALA A 35 -2.87 -7.59 5.82
N GLU A 36 -4.06 -8.18 5.95
CA GLU A 36 -4.58 -8.65 7.24
C GLU A 36 -3.66 -9.70 7.86
N ARG A 37 -3.12 -10.62 7.04
CA ARG A 37 -2.18 -11.64 7.50
C ARG A 37 -0.85 -11.06 7.99
N LEU A 38 -0.39 -9.98 7.36
CA LEU A 38 0.91 -9.33 7.64
C LEU A 38 0.79 -8.11 8.57
N SER A 39 -0.41 -7.81 9.08
CA SER A 39 -0.69 -6.62 9.90
C SER A 39 -0.27 -5.29 9.24
N VAL A 40 -0.41 -5.21 7.92
CA VAL A 40 -0.10 -4.01 7.11
C VAL A 40 -1.40 -3.28 6.79
N THR A 41 -1.37 -1.94 6.77
CA THR A 41 -2.58 -1.15 6.46
C THR A 41 -2.70 -0.96 4.96
N VAL A 42 -3.77 -1.49 4.36
CA VAL A 42 -4.10 -1.32 2.95
C VAL A 42 -5.32 -0.43 2.78
N GLN A 43 -5.22 0.58 1.92
CA GLN A 43 -6.32 1.49 1.59
C GLN A 43 -6.53 1.59 0.08
N ALA A 44 -7.75 1.33 -0.37
CA ALA A 44 -8.15 1.57 -1.76
C ALA A 44 -8.77 2.96 -1.90
N CYS A 45 -8.31 3.72 -2.89
CA CYS A 45 -8.72 5.09 -3.17
C CYS A 45 -8.89 5.31 -4.68
N GLU A 46 -9.71 6.28 -5.03
CA GLU A 46 -9.82 6.76 -6.40
C GLU A 46 -8.64 7.71 -6.73
N PRO A 47 -8.16 7.76 -7.98
CA PRO A 47 -7.09 8.67 -8.40
C PRO A 47 -7.43 10.14 -8.13
N SER A 48 -8.72 10.51 -8.19
CA SER A 48 -9.17 11.87 -7.85
C SER A 48 -8.92 12.24 -6.39
N VAL A 49 -8.81 11.27 -5.47
CA VAL A 49 -8.50 11.51 -4.06
C VAL A 49 -7.02 11.85 -3.88
N LEU A 50 -6.14 11.32 -4.73
CA LEU A 50 -4.71 11.63 -4.71
C LEU A 50 -4.45 13.14 -4.91
N ARG A 51 -5.29 13.81 -5.72
CA ARG A 51 -5.22 15.26 -5.94
C ARG A 51 -5.45 16.08 -4.67
N ARG A 52 -6.08 15.50 -3.64
CA ARG A 52 -6.31 16.19 -2.35
C ARG A 52 -5.09 16.13 -1.43
N GLY A 53 -4.07 15.34 -1.78
CA GLY A 53 -2.87 15.13 -0.98
C GLY A 53 -3.11 14.23 0.23
N PHE A 54 -2.09 13.46 0.60
CA PHE A 54 -2.11 12.65 1.82
C PHE A 54 -1.38 13.37 2.95
N ARG A 55 -1.96 13.28 4.16
CA ARG A 55 -1.32 13.81 5.36
C ARG A 55 -0.08 13.02 5.79
N ARG A 56 0.01 11.74 5.40
CA ARG A 56 1.17 10.88 5.59
C ARG A 56 1.53 10.21 4.27
N PRO A 57 2.81 10.23 3.85
CA PRO A 57 3.22 9.53 2.65
C PRO A 57 3.03 8.02 2.85
N PRO A 58 2.38 7.32 1.91
CA PRO A 58 2.30 5.87 1.97
C PRO A 58 3.68 5.24 1.74
N PHE A 59 3.83 4.01 2.21
CA PHE A 59 4.97 3.18 1.91
C PHE A 59 5.04 2.86 0.42
N ALA A 60 3.91 2.42 -0.14
CA ALA A 60 3.79 2.11 -1.55
C ALA A 60 2.45 2.58 -2.12
N ILE A 61 2.46 2.99 -3.39
CA ILE A 61 1.28 3.28 -4.19
C ILE A 61 1.20 2.24 -5.30
N VAL A 62 0.14 1.47 -5.30
CA VAL A 62 -0.19 0.47 -6.31
C VAL A 62 -1.23 1.06 -7.22
N VAL A 63 -0.94 1.14 -8.52
CA VAL A 63 -1.85 1.74 -9.50
C VAL A 63 -1.87 0.88 -10.76
N MET A 64 -3.04 0.79 -11.40
CA MET A 64 -3.13 0.16 -12.72
C MET A 64 -2.38 1.01 -13.76
N GLU A 65 -1.62 0.38 -14.66
CA GLU A 65 -0.82 1.07 -15.68
C GLU A 65 -1.68 2.01 -16.55
N ASP A 66 -2.91 1.61 -16.86
CA ASP A 66 -3.86 2.44 -17.62
C ASP A 66 -4.20 3.75 -16.88
N GLN A 67 -4.38 3.66 -15.55
CA GLN A 67 -4.65 4.81 -14.69
C GLN A 67 -3.42 5.69 -14.50
N TYR A 68 -2.23 5.09 -14.38
CA TYR A 68 -0.98 5.83 -14.35
C TYR A 68 -0.77 6.60 -15.66
N ARG A 69 -1.06 5.98 -16.80
CA ARG A 69 -0.90 6.60 -18.12
C ARG A 69 -1.88 7.75 -18.36
N ALA A 70 -3.08 7.66 -17.79
CA ALA A 70 -4.07 8.73 -17.85
C ALA A 70 -3.61 9.99 -17.11
N GLU A 71 -2.99 9.84 -15.93
CA GLU A 71 -2.58 10.97 -15.08
C GLU A 71 -1.20 10.78 -14.42
N PRO A 72 -0.10 10.65 -15.18
CA PRO A 72 1.21 10.26 -14.63
C PRO A 72 1.77 11.32 -13.67
N GLY A 73 1.50 12.60 -13.94
CA GLY A 73 2.03 13.71 -13.15
C GLY A 73 1.60 13.71 -11.68
N ILE A 74 0.44 13.15 -11.35
CA ILE A 74 -0.02 13.06 -9.95
C ILE A 74 0.83 12.06 -9.17
N PHE A 75 1.07 10.89 -9.77
CA PHE A 75 1.86 9.83 -9.15
C PHE A 75 3.33 10.22 -9.06
N ASP A 76 3.87 10.83 -10.12
CA ASP A 76 5.26 11.29 -10.17
C ASP A 76 5.54 12.34 -9.08
N THR A 77 4.59 13.26 -8.86
CA THR A 77 4.67 14.25 -7.77
C THR A 77 4.62 13.58 -6.39
N LEU A 78 3.79 12.55 -6.21
CA LEU A 78 3.68 11.82 -4.94
C LEU A 78 4.93 10.99 -4.63
N THR A 79 5.59 10.46 -5.66
CA THR A 79 6.79 9.62 -5.50
C THR A 79 8.08 10.43 -5.51
N GLY A 80 8.06 11.65 -6.04
CA GLY A 80 9.21 12.56 -6.07
C GLY A 80 9.51 13.23 -4.73
N ASP A 81 8.53 13.33 -3.83
CA ASP A 81 8.64 14.09 -2.58
C ASP A 81 9.03 13.24 -1.34
N GLY A 82 9.17 11.90 -1.49
CA GLY A 82 9.42 11.04 -0.33
C GLY A 82 9.80 9.58 -0.64
N PRO A 83 9.93 8.73 0.39
CA PRO A 83 10.34 7.32 0.27
C PRO A 83 9.23 6.39 -0.27
N THR A 84 8.27 6.94 -1.01
CA THR A 84 7.10 6.22 -1.50
C THR A 84 7.45 5.44 -2.77
N SER A 85 7.26 4.12 -2.73
CA SER A 85 7.49 3.26 -3.90
C SER A 85 6.25 3.22 -4.80
N LEU A 86 6.42 3.43 -6.11
CA LEU A 86 5.34 3.31 -7.10
C LEU A 86 5.35 1.93 -7.75
N VAL A 87 4.26 1.18 -7.57
CA VAL A 87 4.04 -0.14 -8.18
C VAL A 87 2.97 0.00 -9.25
N ARG A 88 3.35 -0.28 -10.50
CA ARG A 88 2.46 -0.24 -11.65
C ARG A 88 2.02 -1.64 -12.01
N LEU A 89 0.71 -1.84 -12.11
CA LEU A 89 0.10 -3.11 -12.47
C LEU A 89 -0.38 -3.05 -13.92
N GLU A 90 0.25 -3.83 -14.79
CA GLU A 90 -0.26 -4.00 -16.15
C GLU A 90 -1.59 -4.78 -16.12
N SER A 91 -2.59 -4.28 -16.84
CA SER A 91 -3.75 -5.09 -17.19
C SER A 91 -3.32 -6.00 -18.32
N ALA A 92 -3.34 -7.33 -18.10
CA ALA A 92 -3.03 -8.25 -19.18
C ALA A 92 -3.99 -8.02 -20.36
N PRO A 93 -3.50 -8.12 -21.60
CA PRO A 93 -4.40 -8.31 -22.72
C PRO A 93 -5.20 -9.60 -22.46
N ALA A 94 -6.47 -9.62 -22.86
CA ALA A 94 -7.39 -10.75 -22.67
C ALA A 94 -6.90 -12.09 -23.27
N GLU A 95 -5.76 -12.07 -23.98
CA GLU A 95 -5.07 -13.22 -24.57
C GLU A 95 -4.10 -13.92 -23.61
N SER A 96 -3.75 -13.30 -22.48
CA SER A 96 -2.95 -13.92 -21.42
C SER A 96 -3.84 -14.67 -20.44
N ALA A 97 -3.43 -15.87 -20.04
CA ALA A 97 -4.18 -16.72 -19.12
C ALA A 97 -4.49 -15.97 -17.80
N PRO A 98 -5.77 -15.77 -17.43
CA PRO A 98 -6.17 -14.95 -16.28
C PRO A 98 -5.62 -15.50 -14.95
N ASP A 99 -5.46 -16.81 -14.82
CA ASP A 99 -4.89 -17.45 -13.63
C ASP A 99 -3.42 -17.09 -13.36
N ALA A 100 -2.62 -16.93 -14.42
CA ALA A 100 -1.19 -16.59 -14.29
C ALA A 100 -1.01 -15.12 -13.86
N GLN A 101 -1.86 -14.24 -14.38
CA GLN A 101 -1.94 -12.82 -14.00
C GLN A 101 -2.31 -12.68 -12.53
N GLU A 102 -3.38 -13.35 -12.09
CA GLU A 102 -3.86 -13.29 -10.71
C GLU A 102 -2.81 -13.84 -9.72
N SER A 103 -2.15 -14.93 -10.09
CA SER A 103 -1.05 -15.50 -9.30
C SER A 103 0.14 -14.55 -9.18
N ALA A 104 0.52 -13.88 -10.27
CA ALA A 104 1.60 -12.89 -10.25
C ALA A 104 1.25 -11.66 -9.41
N GLN A 105 0.00 -11.17 -9.48
CA GLN A 105 -0.48 -10.06 -8.66
C GLN A 105 -0.51 -10.41 -7.17
N ARG A 106 -0.89 -11.65 -6.83
CA ARG A 106 -0.85 -12.15 -5.47
C ARG A 106 0.57 -12.23 -4.92
N LEU A 107 1.50 -12.80 -5.70
CA LEU A 107 2.92 -12.86 -5.33
C LEU A 107 3.52 -11.46 -5.15
N LEU A 108 3.15 -10.51 -6.00
CA LEU A 108 3.58 -9.12 -5.87
C LEU A 108 3.00 -8.47 -4.61
N ALA A 109 1.72 -8.71 -4.30
CA ALA A 109 1.10 -8.24 -3.08
C ALA A 109 1.82 -8.77 -1.84
N GLU A 110 2.09 -10.07 -1.80
CA GLU A 110 2.87 -10.71 -0.73
C GLU A 110 4.25 -10.07 -0.62
N ALA A 111 5.02 -9.97 -1.71
CA ALA A 111 6.35 -9.37 -1.67
C ALA A 111 6.37 -7.90 -1.22
N VAL A 112 5.41 -7.08 -1.66
CA VAL A 112 5.33 -5.65 -1.28
C VAL A 112 4.93 -5.51 0.19
N LEU A 113 3.98 -6.30 0.66
CA LEU A 113 3.49 -6.24 2.03
C LEU A 113 4.50 -6.84 3.01
N GLU A 114 5.20 -7.91 2.65
CA GLU A 114 6.32 -8.46 3.42
C GLU A 114 7.45 -7.44 3.54
N ALA A 115 7.85 -6.79 2.44
CA ALA A 115 8.86 -5.73 2.48
C ALA A 115 8.43 -4.55 3.37
N ALA A 116 7.15 -4.16 3.31
CA ALA A 116 6.60 -3.11 4.15
C ALA A 116 6.61 -3.51 5.64
N GLN A 117 6.26 -4.76 5.94
CA GLN A 117 6.32 -5.32 7.29
C GLN A 117 7.77 -5.36 7.81
N GLU A 118 8.71 -5.91 7.05
CA GLU A 118 10.12 -6.01 7.43
C GLU A 118 10.74 -4.64 7.72
N LEU A 119 10.41 -3.62 6.93
CA LEU A 119 10.85 -2.25 7.18
C LEU A 119 10.23 -1.66 8.43
N THR A 120 8.97 -2.00 8.72
CA THR A 120 8.29 -1.59 9.95
C THR A 120 8.94 -2.24 11.18
N GLU A 121 9.21 -3.55 11.11
CA GLU A 121 9.84 -4.31 12.19
C GLU A 121 11.31 -3.90 12.40
N SER A 122 12.06 -3.66 11.33
CA SER A 122 13.44 -3.16 11.39
C SER A 122 13.51 -1.77 12.01
N ASN A 123 12.59 -0.87 11.65
CA ASN A 123 12.54 0.48 12.23
C ASN A 123 12.11 0.45 13.71
N ALA A 124 11.23 -0.49 14.08
CA ALA A 124 10.85 -0.72 15.47
C ALA A 124 11.99 -1.34 16.30
N ALA A 125 12.83 -2.18 15.71
CA ALA A 125 13.99 -2.79 16.37
C ALA A 125 15.19 -1.84 16.51
N SER A 126 15.29 -0.81 15.66
CA SER A 126 16.39 0.17 15.68
C SER A 126 16.30 1.26 16.75
N PHE A 127 15.24 1.30 17.57
CA PHE A 127 15.17 2.18 18.74
C PHE A 127 15.36 1.41 20.06
N PRO A 128 16.62 1.20 20.52
CA PRO A 128 16.85 0.91 21.92
C PRO A 128 16.63 2.20 22.73
N GLY A 129 15.63 2.17 23.62
CA GLY A 129 15.48 3.15 24.70
C GLY A 129 16.54 3.02 25.77
#